data_AF-A0A9D8LJU4-F1
#
_entry.id   AF-A0A9D8LJU4-F1
#
_cell.length_a   1.000
_cell.length_b   1.000
_cell.length_c   1.000
_cell.angle_alpha   90.00
_cell.angle_beta   90.00
_cell.angle_gamma   90.00
#
_symmetry.space_group_name_H-M   'P 1'
#
loop_
_entity.id
_entity.type
_entity.pdbx_description
1 polymer ?
#
loop_
_entity_poly.entity_id
_entity_poly.type
_entity_poly.pdbx_seq_one_letter_code
_entity_poly.pdbx_strand_id
1 'polypeptide(L)'
;MIQSPRLIPAVILGAMGLLALKLLAWTAEPSPGPTSASQQAVADKPAAEKEVWGLAKIIARAHAPDTFLDPMVTGTIDPPEPKLSPEEQARRDAAATANPSNKAGLMNGTAQPVSASERALLERLSKRREEIEARMRELDMREKLLDNAEKKLGGRVEDLKTLEEKVEGPKKKDGEESQAIKNLVIMYETMKPKDAARVFDRLSLDVMVPVVQQM
;
A
#
# COMPACT_ATOMS: atom_id res chain seq x y z
N MET A 1 15.96 0.88 -57.83
CA MET A 1 15.40 1.88 -56.90
C MET A 1 14.43 1.18 -55.97
N ILE A 2 14.86 0.85 -54.75
CA ILE A 2 14.03 0.14 -53.77
C ILE A 2 13.69 1.18 -52.69
N GLN A 3 12.44 1.62 -52.66
CA GLN A 3 11.95 2.53 -51.63
C GLN A 3 11.80 1.73 -50.33
N SER A 4 12.59 2.10 -49.32
CA SER A 4 12.52 1.51 -47.98
C SER A 4 11.15 1.80 -47.36
N PRO A 5 10.42 0.78 -46.87
CA PRO A 5 9.13 1.00 -46.22
C PRO A 5 9.35 1.82 -44.95
N ARG A 6 8.67 2.96 -44.84
CA ARG A 6 8.71 3.80 -43.64
C ARG A 6 8.07 3.02 -42.49
N LEU A 7 8.89 2.54 -41.56
CA LEU A 7 8.48 1.78 -40.39
C LEU A 7 7.70 2.63 -39.36
N ILE A 8 7.90 3.94 -39.40
CA ILE A 8 7.29 4.92 -38.48
C ILE A 8 5.74 4.82 -38.45
N PRO A 9 5.00 4.85 -39.58
CA PRO A 9 3.54 4.72 -39.56
C PRO A 9 3.03 3.37 -39.01
N ALA A 10 3.73 2.27 -39.29
CA ALA A 10 3.31 0.95 -38.79
C ALA A 10 3.47 0.85 -37.26
N VAL A 11 4.54 1.42 -36.71
CA VAL A 11 4.79 1.46 -35.27
C VAL A 11 3.78 2.37 -34.55
N ILE A 12 3.43 3.51 -35.15
CA ILE A 12 2.41 4.42 -34.60
C ILE A 12 1.04 3.72 -34.55
N LEU A 13 0.66 3.00 -35.60
CA LEU A 13 -0.61 2.28 -35.65
C LEU A 13 -0.65 1.13 -34.64
N GLY A 14 0.47 0.42 -34.46
CA GLY A 14 0.62 -0.59 -33.41
C GLY A 14 0.53 -0.01 -32.00
N ALA A 15 1.17 1.13 -31.73
CA ALA A 15 1.11 1.81 -30.45
C ALA A 15 -0.30 2.32 -30.12
N MET A 16 -1.02 2.86 -31.12
CA MET A 16 -2.41 3.29 -30.96
C MET A 16 -3.36 2.11 -30.72
N GLY A 17 -3.14 0.97 -31.38
CA GLY A 17 -3.91 -0.26 -31.15
C GLY A 17 -3.70 -0.82 -29.75
N LEU A 18 -2.46 -0.81 -29.24
CA LEU A 18 -2.14 -1.23 -27.88
C LEU A 18 -2.74 -0.28 -26.84
N LEU A 19 -2.76 1.03 -27.11
CA LEU A 19 -3.38 2.02 -26.24
C LEU A 19 -4.90 1.85 -26.18
N ALA A 20 -5.55 1.55 -27.31
CA ALA A 20 -6.97 1.25 -27.36
C ALA A 20 -7.32 -0.04 -26.59
N LEU A 21 -6.53 -1.11 -26.76
CA LEU A 21 -6.68 -2.35 -25.97
C LEU A 21 -6.44 -2.12 -24.48
N LYS A 22 -5.49 -1.24 -24.12
CA LYS A 22 -5.19 -0.90 -22.72
C LYS A 22 -6.31 -0.09 -22.07
N LEU A 23 -6.92 0.84 -22.80
CA LEU A 23 -8.10 1.59 -22.34
C LEU A 23 -9.33 0.68 -22.24
N LEU A 24 -9.53 -0.21 -23.21
CA LEU A 24 -10.63 -1.18 -23.18
C LEU A 24 -10.50 -2.14 -21.98
N ALA A 25 -9.28 -2.60 -21.66
CA ALA A 25 -9.01 -3.42 -20.48
C ALA A 25 -9.32 -2.68 -19.16
N TRP A 26 -9.21 -1.36 -19.13
CA TRP A 26 -9.54 -0.56 -17.96
C TRP A 26 -11.05 -0.32 -17.82
N THR A 27 -11.78 -0.28 -18.94
CA THR A 27 -13.26 -0.20 -18.94
C THR A 27 -13.93 -1.57 -18.80
N ALA A 28 -13.21 -2.64 -19.10
CA ALA A 28 -13.69 -4.03 -19.07
C ALA A 28 -13.26 -4.77 -17.80
N GLU A 29 -12.73 -4.07 -16.79
CA GLU A 29 -12.51 -4.66 -15.48
C GLU A 29 -13.89 -5.06 -14.92
N PRO A 30 -14.15 -6.37 -14.74
CA PRO A 30 -15.43 -6.81 -14.20
C PRO A 30 -15.49 -6.30 -12.77
N SER A 31 -16.46 -5.42 -12.51
CA SER A 31 -16.91 -5.14 -11.16
C SER A 31 -16.94 -6.45 -10.38
N PRO A 32 -16.32 -6.57 -9.19
CA PRO A 32 -16.50 -7.71 -8.31
C PRO A 32 -17.89 -7.60 -7.67
N GLY A 33 -18.92 -7.66 -8.51
CA GLY A 33 -20.29 -7.93 -8.15
C GLY A 33 -20.58 -9.39 -8.50
N PRO A 34 -21.31 -10.14 -7.65
CA PRO A 34 -21.66 -11.52 -7.94
C PRO A 34 -22.58 -11.52 -9.18
N THR A 35 -22.04 -11.85 -10.34
CA THR A 35 -22.87 -12.21 -11.49
C THR A 35 -23.35 -13.63 -11.25
N SER A 36 -24.51 -13.72 -10.60
CA SER A 36 -25.36 -14.89 -10.67
C SER A 36 -25.72 -15.12 -12.13
N ALA A 37 -25.11 -16.14 -12.72
CA ALA A 37 -25.62 -16.76 -13.93
C ALA A 37 -27.00 -17.37 -13.59
N SER A 38 -28.05 -16.60 -13.81
CA SER A 38 -29.43 -17.08 -14.00
C SER A 38 -30.31 -15.89 -14.40
N GLN A 39 -30.25 -15.55 -15.68
CA GLN A 39 -31.47 -15.08 -16.32
C GLN A 39 -32.46 -16.24 -16.32
N GLN A 40 -33.39 -16.24 -15.37
CA GLN A 40 -34.67 -16.88 -15.56
C GLN A 40 -35.74 -16.00 -14.91
N ALA A 41 -36.62 -15.49 -15.77
CA ALA A 41 -37.77 -14.69 -15.43
C ALA A 41 -38.69 -15.42 -14.44
N VAL A 42 -39.08 -14.75 -13.35
CA VAL A 42 -40.35 -14.98 -12.66
C VAL A 42 -40.85 -13.63 -12.16
N ALA A 43 -41.98 -13.20 -12.72
CA ALA A 43 -42.83 -12.20 -12.12
C ALA A 43 -43.58 -12.85 -10.95
N ASP A 44 -43.52 -12.28 -9.74
CA ASP A 44 -44.67 -12.24 -8.84
C ASP A 44 -44.50 -11.30 -7.63
N LYS A 45 -45.65 -10.85 -7.11
CA LYS A 45 -45.94 -9.80 -6.12
C LYS A 45 -45.21 -9.85 -4.75
N PRO A 46 -45.17 -8.72 -3.99
CA PRO A 46 -44.49 -8.63 -2.70
C PRO A 46 -45.42 -8.99 -1.53
N ALA A 47 -44.95 -9.88 -0.65
CA ALA A 47 -45.48 -10.07 0.70
C ALA A 47 -44.36 -10.57 1.64
N ALA A 48 -43.59 -9.66 2.24
CA ALA A 48 -42.53 -10.04 3.18
C ALA A 48 -42.15 -8.90 4.16
N GLU A 49 -43.11 -8.39 4.94
CA GLU A 49 -42.81 -7.46 6.05
C GLU A 49 -42.63 -8.16 7.42
N LYS A 50 -43.03 -9.44 7.56
CA LYS A 50 -43.02 -10.12 8.86
C LYS A 50 -41.71 -10.86 9.21
N GLU A 51 -40.89 -11.19 8.22
CA GLU A 51 -39.62 -11.93 8.44
C GLU A 51 -38.47 -11.01 8.87
N VAL A 52 -38.53 -9.72 8.50
CA VAL A 52 -37.48 -8.74 8.75
C VAL A 52 -37.37 -8.38 10.24
N TRP A 53 -38.49 -8.42 10.98
CA TRP A 53 -38.52 -8.11 12.41
C TRP A 53 -37.89 -9.21 13.27
N GLY A 54 -38.00 -10.48 12.85
CA GLY A 54 -37.37 -11.62 13.52
C GLY A 54 -35.83 -11.57 13.39
N LEU A 55 -35.34 -11.29 12.19
CA LEU A 55 -33.91 -11.18 11.90
C LEU A 55 -33.27 -9.97 12.58
N ALA A 56 -33.96 -8.82 12.60
CA ALA A 56 -33.48 -7.61 13.27
C ALA A 56 -33.29 -7.82 14.79
N LYS A 57 -34.16 -8.61 15.44
CA LYS A 57 -34.06 -8.87 16.88
C LYS A 57 -32.90 -9.81 17.24
N ILE A 58 -32.52 -10.70 16.33
CA ILE A 58 -31.37 -11.60 16.49
C ILE A 58 -30.06 -10.83 16.31
N ILE A 59 -30.00 -9.92 15.34
CA ILE A 59 -28.82 -9.06 15.10
C ILE A 59 -28.61 -8.07 16.25
N ALA A 60 -29.69 -7.50 16.80
CA ALA A 60 -29.61 -6.59 17.95
C ALA A 60 -29.12 -7.29 19.24
N ARG A 61 -29.39 -8.60 19.42
CA ARG A 61 -28.88 -9.39 20.55
C ARG A 61 -27.39 -9.69 20.43
N ALA A 62 -26.85 -9.74 19.21
CA ALA A 62 -25.42 -9.95 18.95
C ALA A 62 -24.57 -8.67 19.07
N HIS A 63 -25.19 -7.50 19.19
CA HIS A 63 -24.52 -6.20 19.33
C HIS A 63 -24.65 -5.59 20.73
N ALA A 64 -25.15 -6.34 21.71
CA ALA A 64 -25.08 -5.95 23.11
C ALA A 64 -23.61 -6.04 23.56
N PRO A 65 -23.04 -4.99 24.18
CA PRO A 65 -21.68 -5.03 24.69
C PRO A 65 -21.66 -5.92 25.95
N ASP A 66 -21.50 -7.23 25.76
CA ASP A 66 -21.08 -8.10 26.85
C ASP A 66 -19.66 -7.69 27.23
N THR A 67 -19.57 -7.10 28.42
CA THR A 67 -18.38 -6.94 29.23
C THR A 67 -17.74 -8.31 29.49
N PHE A 68 -17.07 -8.86 28.48
CA PHE A 68 -16.16 -9.97 28.65
C PHE A 68 -14.85 -9.41 29.18
N LEU A 69 -14.58 -9.70 30.46
CA LEU A 69 -13.24 -9.58 31.02
C LEU A 69 -12.31 -10.47 30.19
N ASP A 70 -11.47 -9.85 29.37
CA ASP A 70 -10.27 -10.49 28.86
C ASP A 70 -9.39 -10.89 30.06
N PRO A 71 -9.05 -12.16 30.26
CA PRO A 71 -7.95 -12.48 31.15
C PRO A 71 -6.67 -12.00 30.46
N MET A 72 -6.15 -10.85 30.89
CA MET A 72 -4.76 -10.45 30.61
C MET A 72 -3.83 -11.52 31.20
N VAL A 73 -3.45 -12.50 30.38
CA VAL A 73 -2.24 -13.30 30.59
C VAL A 73 -1.17 -12.68 29.70
N THR A 74 -0.65 -11.57 30.20
CA THR A 74 0.57 -10.93 29.72
C THR A 74 1.72 -11.90 29.98
N GLY A 75 2.48 -12.23 28.94
CA GLY A 75 3.65 -13.09 29.06
C GLY A 75 4.67 -12.50 30.05
N THR A 76 4.83 -13.14 31.19
CA THR A 76 5.99 -13.00 32.06
C THR A 76 6.95 -14.14 31.76
N ILE A 77 8.17 -13.78 31.38
CA ILE A 77 9.30 -14.71 31.26
C ILE A 77 9.73 -15.07 32.70
N ASP A 78 9.51 -16.31 33.11
CA ASP A 78 9.98 -16.83 34.40
C ASP A 78 11.52 -17.01 34.39
N PRO A 79 12.25 -16.59 35.45
CA PRO A 79 13.67 -16.94 35.63
C PRO A 79 13.85 -18.46 35.90
N PRO A 80 15.07 -19.02 35.72
CA PRO A 80 15.27 -20.47 35.71
C PRO A 80 14.89 -21.15 37.04
N GLU A 81 14.12 -22.24 36.92
CA GLU A 81 13.49 -22.99 38.01
C GLU A 81 14.49 -23.50 39.08
N PRO A 82 14.21 -23.38 40.39
CA PRO A 82 14.75 -24.28 41.39
C PRO A 82 13.99 -25.62 41.34
N LYS A 83 14.69 -26.71 41.71
CA LYS A 83 14.23 -28.11 41.58
C LYS A 83 12.83 -28.33 42.21
N LEU A 84 11.91 -28.84 41.38
CA LEU A 84 10.49 -29.09 41.71
C LEU A 84 10.29 -30.04 42.91
N SER A 85 9.23 -29.76 43.69
CA SER A 85 8.74 -30.62 44.78
C SER A 85 8.04 -31.89 44.22
N PRO A 86 8.09 -33.03 44.93
CA PRO A 86 7.39 -34.27 44.53
C PRO A 86 5.88 -34.08 44.28
N GLU A 87 5.24 -33.12 44.96
CA GLU A 87 3.82 -32.82 44.78
C GLU A 87 3.51 -32.09 43.46
N GLU A 88 4.46 -31.31 42.94
CA GLU A 88 4.32 -30.62 41.64
C GLU A 88 4.56 -31.58 40.47
N GLN A 89 5.42 -32.59 40.65
CA GLN A 89 5.60 -33.69 39.70
C GLN A 89 4.32 -34.53 39.60
N ALA A 90 3.73 -34.93 40.73
CA ALA A 90 2.47 -35.66 40.75
C ALA A 90 1.30 -34.88 40.08
N ARG A 91 1.28 -33.55 40.23
CA ARG A 91 0.31 -32.68 39.54
C ARG A 91 0.55 -32.58 38.03
N ARG A 92 1.82 -32.52 37.60
CA ARG A 92 2.19 -32.55 36.17
C ARG A 92 1.87 -33.92 35.54
N ASP A 93 2.09 -35.01 36.25
CA ASP A 93 1.76 -36.37 35.80
C ASP A 93 0.24 -36.61 35.72
N ALA A 94 -0.52 -36.03 36.67
CA ALA A 94 -1.99 -36.02 36.63
C ALA A 94 -2.52 -35.15 35.46
N ALA A 95 -1.88 -34.01 35.17
CA ALA A 95 -2.24 -33.17 34.02
C ALA A 95 -1.89 -33.86 32.68
N ALA A 96 -0.82 -34.66 32.62
CA ALA A 96 -0.44 -35.44 31.44
C ALA A 96 -1.37 -36.65 31.18
N THR A 97 -1.97 -37.22 32.24
CA THR A 97 -3.00 -38.27 32.12
C THR A 97 -4.38 -37.73 31.79
N ALA A 98 -4.66 -36.45 32.07
CA ALA A 98 -5.90 -35.76 31.67
C ALA A 98 -5.92 -35.33 30.19
N ASN A 99 -4.84 -35.54 29.44
CA ASN A 99 -4.75 -35.16 28.05
C ASN A 99 -5.46 -36.20 27.16
N PRO A 100 -6.57 -35.86 26.46
CA PRO A 100 -7.38 -36.84 25.72
C PRO A 100 -6.65 -37.48 24.52
N SER A 101 -5.45 -36.98 24.19
CA SER A 101 -4.57 -37.54 23.16
C SER A 101 -3.44 -38.43 23.71
N ASN A 102 -3.42 -38.74 25.02
CA ASN A 102 -2.41 -39.61 25.59
C ASN A 102 -2.62 -41.07 25.12
N LYS A 103 -1.77 -41.53 24.20
CA LYS A 103 -1.83 -42.88 23.62
C LYS A 103 -1.72 -43.98 24.68
N ALA A 104 -0.95 -43.74 25.75
CA ALA A 104 -0.83 -44.65 26.88
C ALA A 104 -2.12 -44.70 27.71
N GLY A 105 -2.83 -43.58 27.87
CA GLY A 105 -4.13 -43.52 28.57
C GLY A 105 -5.27 -44.15 27.78
N LEU A 106 -5.27 -44.03 26.45
CA LEU A 106 -6.24 -44.70 25.57
C LEU A 106 -6.08 -46.23 25.60
N MET A 107 -4.83 -46.74 25.63
CA MET A 107 -4.54 -48.17 25.70
C MET A 107 -4.81 -48.77 27.08
N ASN A 108 -4.65 -47.98 28.15
CA ASN A 108 -4.89 -48.41 29.53
C ASN A 108 -6.34 -48.14 30.00
N GLY A 109 -7.23 -47.67 29.12
CA GLY A 109 -8.66 -47.43 29.40
C GLY A 109 -8.96 -46.23 30.30
N THR A 110 -7.95 -45.41 30.62
CA THR A 110 -8.09 -44.24 31.50
C THR A 110 -8.45 -42.95 30.78
N ALA A 111 -8.36 -42.92 29.44
CA ALA A 111 -8.76 -41.79 28.61
C ALA A 111 -9.90 -42.18 27.66
N GLN A 112 -10.92 -41.32 27.57
CA GLN A 112 -12.07 -41.59 26.72
C GLN A 112 -11.72 -41.42 25.24
N PRO A 113 -12.17 -42.32 24.35
CA PRO A 113 -11.95 -42.19 22.92
C PRO A 113 -12.67 -40.93 22.39
N VAL A 114 -11.92 -40.06 21.70
CA VAL A 114 -12.45 -38.85 21.06
C VAL A 114 -13.65 -39.21 20.19
N SER A 115 -14.79 -38.55 20.45
CA SER A 115 -16.04 -38.80 19.74
C SER A 115 -15.94 -38.39 18.26
N ALA A 116 -16.75 -38.99 17.38
CA ALA A 116 -16.68 -38.69 15.95
C ALA A 116 -16.98 -37.21 15.62
N SER A 117 -17.88 -36.58 16.38
CA SER A 117 -18.20 -35.15 16.28
C SER A 117 -17.03 -34.26 16.70
N GLU A 118 -16.31 -34.63 17.77
CA GLU A 118 -15.15 -33.89 18.24
C GLU A 118 -13.97 -33.99 17.26
N ARG A 119 -13.71 -35.16 16.66
CA ARG A 119 -12.72 -35.29 15.58
C ARG A 119 -13.04 -34.42 14.38
N ALA A 120 -14.31 -34.39 13.95
CA ALA A 120 -14.74 -33.56 12.84
C ALA A 120 -14.59 -32.05 13.15
N LEU A 121 -14.78 -31.64 14.41
CA LEU A 121 -14.55 -30.27 14.83
C LEU A 121 -13.06 -29.92 14.83
N LEU A 122 -12.20 -30.81 15.33
CA LEU A 122 -10.75 -30.62 15.32
C LEU A 122 -10.19 -30.51 13.90
N GLU A 123 -10.68 -31.32 12.96
CA GLU A 123 -10.31 -31.24 11.54
C GLU A 123 -10.75 -29.90 10.91
N ARG A 124 -11.96 -29.42 11.24
CA ARG A 124 -12.41 -28.09 10.78
C ARG A 124 -11.56 -26.96 11.36
N LEU A 125 -11.17 -27.07 12.64
CA LEU A 125 -10.31 -26.08 13.29
C LEU A 125 -8.90 -26.09 12.71
N SER A 126 -8.33 -27.27 12.45
CA SER A 126 -7.01 -27.38 11.80
C SER A 126 -7.04 -26.78 10.39
N LYS A 127 -8.06 -27.11 9.59
CA LYS A 127 -8.25 -26.54 8.25
C LYS A 127 -8.39 -25.01 8.30
N ARG A 128 -9.19 -24.50 9.24
CA ARG A 128 -9.34 -23.05 9.43
C ARG A 128 -8.02 -22.38 9.83
N ARG A 129 -7.21 -23.04 10.67
CA ARG A 129 -5.87 -22.54 11.03
C ARG A 129 -4.95 -22.46 9.82
N GLU A 130 -4.93 -23.48 8.99
CA GLU A 130 -4.16 -23.49 7.74
C GLU A 130 -4.61 -22.39 6.76
N GLU A 131 -5.92 -22.16 6.62
CA GLU A 131 -6.48 -21.08 5.81
C GLU A 131 -6.04 -19.69 6.33
N ILE A 132 -6.07 -19.48 7.65
CA ILE A 132 -5.61 -18.23 8.26
C ILE A 132 -4.10 -18.05 8.05
N GLU A 133 -3.29 -19.09 8.25
CA GLU A 133 -1.86 -19.03 7.99
C GLU A 133 -1.53 -18.73 6.52
N ALA A 134 -2.28 -19.30 5.59
CA ALA A 134 -2.12 -19.01 4.17
C ALA A 134 -2.42 -17.53 3.86
N ARG A 135 -3.50 -16.98 4.41
CA ARG A 135 -3.85 -15.55 4.27
C ARG A 135 -2.80 -14.65 4.93
N MET A 136 -2.30 -15.00 6.11
CA MET A 136 -1.24 -14.22 6.77
C MET A 136 0.03 -14.18 5.92
N ARG A 137 0.46 -15.31 5.35
CA ARG A 137 1.62 -15.33 4.44
C ARG A 137 1.40 -14.50 3.18
N GLU A 138 0.19 -14.52 2.62
CA GLU A 138 -0.15 -13.70 1.46
C GLU A 138 -0.09 -12.20 1.80
N LEU A 139 -0.63 -11.80 2.96
CA LEU A 139 -0.59 -10.41 3.41
C LEU A 139 0.84 -9.93 3.70
N ASP A 140 1.66 -10.74 4.37
CA ASP A 140 3.08 -10.43 4.63
C ASP A 140 3.86 -10.26 3.32
N MET A 141 3.58 -11.07 2.30
CA MET A 141 4.18 -10.90 0.98
C MET A 141 3.73 -9.59 0.31
N ARG A 142 2.44 -9.26 0.38
CA ARG A 142 1.91 -8.00 -0.17
C ARG A 142 2.52 -6.78 0.54
N GLU A 143 2.63 -6.83 1.86
CA GLU A 143 3.24 -5.79 2.67
C GLU A 143 4.70 -5.57 2.28
N LYS A 144 5.49 -6.63 2.16
CA LYS A 144 6.88 -6.54 1.68
C LYS A 144 6.99 -5.95 0.28
N LEU A 145 6.09 -6.30 -0.63
CA LEU A 145 6.07 -5.71 -1.97
C LEU A 145 5.73 -4.21 -1.91
N LEU A 146 4.79 -3.83 -1.04
CA LEU A 146 4.37 -2.45 -0.87
C LEU A 146 5.46 -1.59 -0.23
N ASP A 147 6.14 -2.08 0.81
CA ASP A 147 7.28 -1.40 1.46
C ASP A 147 8.43 -1.17 0.46
N ASN A 148 8.73 -2.18 -0.38
CA ASN A 148 9.72 -2.00 -1.45
C ASN A 148 9.27 -0.97 -2.50
N ALA A 149 7.98 -0.95 -2.84
CA ALA A 149 7.44 0.04 -3.76
C ALA A 149 7.47 1.45 -3.16
N GLU A 150 7.15 1.60 -1.87
CA GLU A 150 7.21 2.86 -1.14
C GLU A 150 8.63 3.39 -1.06
N LYS A 151 9.62 2.55 -0.73
CA LYS A 151 11.05 2.93 -0.74
C LYS A 151 11.51 3.40 -2.12
N LYS A 152 11.12 2.68 -3.19
CA LYS A 152 11.43 3.08 -4.56
C LYS A 152 10.76 4.40 -4.95
N LEU A 153 9.53 4.63 -4.51
CA LEU A 153 8.82 5.87 -4.76
C LEU A 153 9.47 7.03 -4.00
N GLY A 154 9.82 6.84 -2.73
CA GLY A 154 10.55 7.82 -1.92
C GLY A 154 11.85 8.25 -2.58
N GLY A 155 12.67 7.29 -3.04
CA GLY A 155 13.90 7.59 -3.78
C GLY A 155 13.64 8.39 -5.07
N ARG A 156 12.60 8.04 -5.84
CA ARG A 156 12.22 8.81 -7.04
C ARG A 156 11.76 10.23 -6.73
N VAL A 157 11.06 10.43 -5.63
CA VAL A 157 10.62 11.77 -5.20
C VAL A 157 11.82 12.61 -4.79
N GLU A 158 12.78 12.02 -4.07
CA GLU A 158 14.03 12.69 -3.72
C GLU A 158 14.85 13.04 -4.97
N ASP A 159 15.00 12.10 -5.91
CA ASP A 159 15.66 12.33 -7.20
C ASP A 159 15.00 13.49 -7.96
N LEU A 160 13.67 13.50 -8.06
CA LEU A 160 12.91 14.58 -8.71
C LEU A 160 13.13 15.92 -8.01
N LYS A 161 13.15 15.96 -6.68
CA LYS A 161 13.42 17.17 -5.91
C LYS A 161 14.83 17.70 -6.16
N THR A 162 15.83 16.83 -6.20
CA THR A 162 17.21 17.26 -6.54
C THR A 162 17.30 17.75 -7.97
N LEU A 163 16.53 17.18 -8.90
CA LEU A 163 16.47 17.62 -10.28
C LEU A 163 15.80 18.99 -10.39
N GLU A 164 14.72 19.21 -9.64
CA GLU A 164 14.02 20.49 -9.54
C GLU A 164 14.95 21.58 -8.99
N GLU A 165 15.67 21.32 -7.88
CA GLU A 165 16.67 22.26 -7.34
C GLU A 165 17.78 22.56 -8.36
N LYS A 166 18.27 21.56 -9.09
CA LYS A 166 19.29 21.76 -10.14
C LYS A 166 18.77 22.60 -11.31
N VAL A 167 17.47 22.56 -11.60
CA VAL A 167 16.85 23.37 -12.66
C VAL A 167 16.48 24.77 -12.17
N GLU A 168 16.01 24.91 -10.93
CA GLU A 168 15.66 26.20 -10.33
C GLU A 168 16.89 27.04 -9.96
N GLY A 169 17.95 26.41 -9.46
CA GLY A 169 19.19 27.08 -9.05
C GLY A 169 19.77 28.03 -10.12
N PRO A 170 20.00 27.59 -11.37
CA PRO A 170 20.48 28.47 -12.43
C PRO A 170 19.45 29.53 -12.82
N LYS A 171 18.15 29.21 -12.88
CA LYS A 171 17.12 30.22 -13.21
C LYS A 171 17.03 31.37 -12.20
N LYS A 172 17.24 31.10 -10.91
CA LYS A 172 17.27 32.15 -9.87
C LYS A 172 18.46 33.08 -10.05
N LYS A 173 19.64 32.53 -10.35
CA LYS A 173 20.85 33.32 -10.65
C LYS A 173 20.68 34.18 -11.92
N ASP A 174 20.18 33.60 -13.01
CA ASP A 174 19.92 34.33 -14.24
C ASP A 174 18.89 35.46 -14.02
N GLY A 175 17.89 35.21 -13.17
CA GLY A 175 16.90 36.20 -12.75
C GLY A 175 17.53 37.39 -12.01
N GLU A 176 18.36 37.13 -11.01
CA GLU A 176 19.06 38.16 -10.22
C GLU A 176 20.04 38.97 -11.08
N GLU A 177 20.83 38.29 -11.93
CA GLU A 177 21.75 38.96 -12.86
C GLU A 177 21.00 39.84 -13.86
N SER A 178 19.87 39.36 -14.41
CA SER A 178 19.04 40.16 -15.32
C SER A 178 18.41 41.39 -14.63
N GLN A 179 18.04 41.27 -13.36
CA GLN A 179 17.55 42.41 -12.57
C GLN A 179 18.65 43.42 -12.30
N ALA A 180 19.87 42.95 -11.98
CA ALA A 180 21.03 43.83 -11.79
C ALA A 180 21.37 44.60 -13.08
N ILE A 181 21.33 43.93 -14.24
CA ILE A 181 21.54 44.57 -15.55
C ILE A 181 20.46 45.62 -15.83
N LYS A 182 19.17 45.29 -15.60
CA LYS A 182 18.07 46.26 -15.77
C LYS A 182 18.26 47.50 -14.90
N ASN A 183 18.69 47.34 -13.65
CA ASN A 183 18.95 48.48 -12.76
C ASN A 183 20.09 49.37 -13.29
N LEU A 184 21.15 48.76 -13.85
CA LEU A 184 22.21 49.50 -14.53
C LEU A 184 21.66 50.26 -15.74
N VAL A 185 20.89 49.59 -16.62
CA VAL A 185 20.29 50.23 -17.80
C VAL A 185 19.48 51.48 -17.40
N ILE A 186 18.62 51.38 -16.39
CA ILE A 186 17.84 52.53 -15.88
C ILE A 186 18.74 53.68 -15.41
N MET A 187 19.82 53.37 -14.69
CA MET A 187 20.76 54.39 -14.21
C MET A 187 21.50 55.09 -15.36
N TYR A 188 21.85 54.35 -16.42
CA TYR A 188 22.50 54.93 -17.60
C TYR A 188 21.53 55.71 -18.49
N GLU A 189 20.28 55.26 -18.60
CA GLU A 189 19.23 55.93 -19.38
C GLU A 189 18.79 57.27 -18.74
N THR A 190 18.78 57.34 -17.40
CA THR A 190 18.45 58.56 -16.67
C THR A 190 19.59 59.58 -16.62
N MET A 191 20.80 59.21 -17.05
CA MET A 191 21.98 60.09 -17.09
C MET A 191 22.11 60.84 -18.42
N LYS A 192 22.83 61.97 -18.42
CA LYS A 192 23.11 62.73 -19.65
C LYS A 192 23.89 61.87 -20.66
N PRO A 193 23.52 61.86 -21.96
CA PRO A 193 24.15 61.00 -22.97
C PRO A 193 25.67 61.15 -23.08
N LYS A 194 26.18 62.39 -22.92
CA LYS A 194 27.61 62.70 -23.02
C LYS A 194 28.41 62.16 -21.83
N ASP A 195 27.80 62.11 -20.65
CA ASP A 195 28.41 61.55 -19.45
C ASP A 195 28.28 60.02 -19.44
N ALA A 196 27.14 59.48 -19.91
CA ALA A 196 26.93 58.06 -20.11
C ALA A 196 27.98 57.44 -21.05
N ALA A 197 28.26 58.05 -22.20
CA ALA A 197 29.28 57.58 -23.14
C ALA A 197 30.68 57.48 -22.49
N ARG A 198 31.07 58.49 -21.70
CA ARG A 198 32.37 58.51 -21.02
C ARG A 198 32.54 57.42 -19.98
N VAL A 199 31.47 57.08 -19.27
CA VAL A 199 31.49 56.01 -18.26
C VAL A 199 31.38 54.64 -18.93
N PHE A 200 30.58 54.53 -20.00
CA PHE A 200 30.38 53.32 -20.79
C PHE A 200 31.69 52.83 -21.46
N ASP A 201 32.49 53.73 -22.05
CA ASP A 201 33.77 53.38 -22.68
C ASP A 201 34.81 52.76 -21.72
N ARG A 202 34.61 52.93 -20.41
CA ARG A 202 35.49 52.38 -19.35
C ARG A 202 35.00 51.06 -18.77
N LEU A 203 33.82 50.60 -19.17
CA LEU A 203 33.21 49.38 -18.67
C LEU A 203 33.86 48.14 -19.32
N SER A 204 33.93 47.02 -18.59
CA SER A 204 34.41 45.76 -19.17
C SER A 204 33.43 45.22 -20.21
N LEU A 205 33.96 44.52 -21.22
CA LEU A 205 33.16 43.94 -22.31
C LEU A 205 32.03 43.04 -21.79
N ASP A 206 32.28 42.31 -20.70
CA ASP A 206 31.36 41.37 -20.07
C ASP A 206 30.07 42.02 -19.56
N VAL A 207 30.13 43.30 -19.15
CA VAL A 207 28.94 44.05 -18.68
C VAL A 207 28.41 44.97 -19.79
N MET A 208 29.28 45.42 -20.69
CA MET A 208 28.93 46.30 -21.81
C MET A 208 27.95 45.64 -22.79
N VAL A 209 28.23 44.40 -23.21
CA VAL A 209 27.41 43.70 -24.22
C VAL A 209 25.98 43.43 -23.72
N PRO A 210 25.75 42.91 -22.49
CA PRO A 210 24.41 42.69 -21.98
C PRO A 210 23.61 43.98 -21.80
N VAL A 211 24.24 45.06 -21.34
CA VAL A 211 23.58 46.37 -21.15
C VAL A 211 23.08 46.92 -22.47
N VAL A 212 23.88 46.84 -23.55
CA VAL A 212 23.47 47.30 -24.90
C VAL A 212 22.36 46.42 -25.49
N GLN A 213 22.39 45.10 -25.26
CA GLN A 213 21.32 44.21 -25.73
C GLN A 213 19.97 44.46 -25.06
N GLN A 214 19.97 45.10 -23.90
CA GLN A 214 18.80 45.32 -23.07
C GLN A 214 18.23 46.74 -23.16
N MET A 215 18.95 47.66 -23.81
CA MET A 215 18.49 48.98 -24.27
C MET A 215 17.75 48.87 -25.60
#